data_AF-A0A932YA53-F1
#
_entry.id   AF-A0A932YA53-F1
#
_cell.length_a   1.000
_cell.length_b   1.000
_cell.length_c   1.000
_cell.angle_alpha   90.00
_cell.angle_beta   90.00
_cell.angle_gamma   90.00
#
_symmetry.space_group_name_H-M   'P 1'
#
loop_
_entity.id
_entity.type
_entity.pdbx_description
1 polymer ?
#
loop_
_entity_poly.entity_id
_entity_poly.type
_entity_poly.pdbx_seq_one_letter_code
_entity_poly.pdbx_strand_id
1 'polypeptide(L)'
;MYQPQALPKFEKQFKKFHAKEQESIRQEIKKIALDPHLGEPKRGPLSGVRVHKFKIHNQIYLLAYEPDPKAKTIYLYALATHEGFYEALQRYIH
;
A
#
# COMPACT_ATOMS: atom_id res chain seq x y z
N MET A 1 -4.08 -16.41 5.45
CA MET A 1 -4.26 -14.96 5.23
C MET A 1 -3.28 -14.22 6.13
N TYR A 2 -2.56 -13.26 5.58
CA TYR A 2 -1.63 -12.41 6.32
C TYR A 2 -2.39 -11.35 7.13
N GLN A 3 -1.87 -10.94 8.27
CA GLN A 3 -2.46 -9.90 9.11
C GLN A 3 -1.95 -8.51 8.68
N PRO A 4 -2.83 -7.58 8.27
CA PRO A 4 -2.39 -6.24 7.91
C PRO A 4 -2.06 -5.41 9.16
N GLN A 5 -0.89 -4.75 9.15
CA GLN A 5 -0.48 -3.77 10.15
C GLN A 5 -0.22 -2.42 9.48
N ALA A 6 -1.00 -1.41 9.87
CA ALA A 6 -0.89 -0.07 9.31
C ALA A 6 0.15 0.77 10.04
N LEU A 7 1.06 1.41 9.30
CA LEU A 7 1.95 2.42 9.87
C LEU A 7 1.23 3.77 9.99
N PRO A 8 1.69 4.66 10.90
CA PRO A 8 1.02 5.94 11.16
C PRO A 8 0.81 6.81 9.90
N LYS A 9 1.73 6.71 8.92
CA LYS A 9 1.59 7.42 7.64
C LYS A 9 0.40 6.91 6.83
N PHE A 10 0.27 5.60 6.69
CA PHE A 10 -0.89 4.99 6.04
C PHE A 10 -2.18 5.36 6.76
N GLU A 11 -2.23 5.27 8.10
CA GLU A 11 -3.44 5.60 8.84
C GLU A 11 -3.89 7.04 8.62
N LYS A 12 -2.95 7.99 8.63
CA LYS A 12 -3.23 9.41 8.34
C LYS A 12 -3.76 9.61 6.92
N GLN A 13 -3.27 8.85 5.94
CA GLN A 13 -3.75 8.92 4.56
C GLN A 13 -5.13 8.27 4.43
N PHE A 14 -5.32 7.08 5.01
CA PHE A 14 -6.57 6.32 4.99
C PHE A 14 -7.74 7.11 5.60
N LYS A 15 -7.51 7.84 6.69
CA LYS A 15 -8.54 8.67 7.34
C LYS A 15 -9.04 9.84 6.48
N LYS A 16 -8.32 10.23 5.42
CA LYS A 16 -8.75 11.30 4.50
C LYS A 16 -9.84 10.86 3.51
N PHE A 17 -10.02 9.55 3.33
CA PHE A 17 -10.99 8.99 2.39
C PHE A 17 -12.39 8.95 3.01
N HIS A 18 -13.42 9.08 2.17
CA HIS A 18 -14.80 8.89 2.60
C HIS A 18 -15.09 7.41 2.85
N ALA A 19 -16.15 7.10 3.60
CA ALA A 19 -16.48 5.74 4.04
C ALA A 19 -16.54 4.71 2.90
N LYS A 20 -17.09 5.09 1.73
CA LYS A 20 -17.17 4.20 0.55
C LYS A 20 -15.78 3.88 -0.01
N GLU A 21 -14.89 4.86 -0.05
CA GLU A 21 -13.53 4.71 -0.55
C GLU A 21 -12.67 3.91 0.44
N GLN A 22 -12.85 4.16 1.74
CA GLN A 22 -12.25 3.35 2.80
C GLN A 22 -12.64 1.88 2.68
N GLU A 23 -13.89 1.58 2.37
CA GLU A 23 -14.34 0.21 2.15
C GLU A 23 -13.65 -0.42 0.94
N SER A 24 -13.58 0.30 -0.20
CA SER A 24 -12.83 -0.15 -1.37
C SER A 24 -11.36 -0.44 -1.02
N ILE A 25 -10.69 0.44 -0.26
CA ILE A 25 -9.31 0.22 0.19
C ILE A 25 -9.21 -1.02 1.09
N ARG A 26 -10.16 -1.24 2.02
CA ARG A 26 -10.18 -2.44 2.86
C ARG A 26 -10.32 -3.72 2.03
N GLN A 27 -11.10 -3.69 0.96
CA GLN A 27 -11.22 -4.84 0.05
C GLN A 27 -9.91 -5.12 -0.69
N GLU A 28 -9.20 -4.07 -1.13
CA GLU A 28 -7.86 -4.24 -1.72
C GLU A 28 -6.84 -4.78 -0.70
N ILE A 29 -6.86 -4.30 0.55
CA ILE A 29 -6.02 -4.84 1.62
C ILE A 29 -6.31 -6.34 1.86
N LYS A 30 -7.59 -6.75 1.84
CA LYS A 30 -7.96 -8.17 1.96
C LYS A 30 -7.38 -9.00 0.82
N LYS A 31 -7.40 -8.50 -0.42
CA LYS A 31 -6.77 -9.18 -1.57
C LYS A 31 -5.28 -9.37 -1.36
N ILE A 32 -4.57 -8.32 -0.92
CA ILE A 32 -3.12 -8.42 -0.62
C ILE A 32 -2.87 -9.36 0.56
N ALA A 33 -3.75 -9.40 1.56
CA ALA A 33 -3.65 -10.33 2.67
C ALA A 33 -3.86 -11.80 2.28
N LEU A 34 -4.63 -12.06 1.22
CA LEU A 34 -4.79 -13.39 0.65
C LEU A 34 -3.60 -13.75 -0.24
N ASP A 35 -3.17 -12.82 -1.10
CA ASP A 35 -2.01 -12.96 -1.95
C ASP A 35 -1.06 -11.76 -1.78
N PRO A 36 -0.04 -11.87 -0.91
CA PRO A 36 0.94 -10.81 -0.73
C PRO A 36 1.81 -10.60 -1.97
N HIS A 37 1.71 -11.49 -2.97
CA HIS A 37 2.41 -11.36 -4.24
C HIS A 37 1.70 -10.53 -5.31
N LEU A 38 0.48 -10.06 -5.01
CA LEU A 38 -0.36 -9.28 -5.93
C LEU A 38 0.30 -7.98 -6.42
N GLY A 39 1.10 -7.32 -5.58
CA GLY A 39 1.80 -6.08 -5.90
C GLY A 39 3.14 -6.27 -6.61
N GLU A 40 3.52 -5.25 -7.39
CA GLU A 40 4.78 -5.22 -8.11
C GLU A 40 5.96 -5.00 -7.13
N PRO A 41 6.97 -5.88 -7.11
CA PRO A 41 8.12 -5.71 -6.23
C PRO A 41 8.98 -4.54 -6.67
N LYS A 42 9.42 -3.71 -5.72
CA LYS A 42 10.41 -2.67 -5.97
C LYS A 42 11.84 -3.24 -5.84
N ARG A 43 12.77 -2.62 -6.56
CA ARG A 43 14.20 -2.97 -6.60
C ARG A 43 15.02 -1.84 -5.97
N GLY A 44 16.27 -2.15 -5.61
CA GLY A 44 17.21 -1.16 -5.07
C GLY A 44 16.97 -0.87 -3.57
N PRO A 45 17.04 0.40 -3.11
CA PRO A 45 16.92 0.75 -1.69
C PRO A 45 15.55 0.41 -1.07
N LEU A 46 14.54 0.11 -1.91
CA LEU A 46 13.20 -0.32 -1.51
C LEU A 46 12.97 -1.82 -1.74
N SER A 47 14.04 -2.62 -1.80
CA SER A 47 13.93 -4.08 -1.89
C SER A 47 13.18 -4.63 -0.68
N GLY A 48 12.14 -5.43 -0.92
CA GLY A 48 11.21 -5.92 0.11
C GLY A 48 9.83 -5.26 0.04
N VAL A 49 9.76 -4.02 -0.42
CA VAL A 49 8.49 -3.30 -0.62
C VAL A 49 7.86 -3.67 -1.95
N ARG A 50 6.53 -3.78 -1.93
CA ARG A 50 5.68 -4.04 -3.08
C ARG A 50 4.65 -2.93 -3.22
N VAL A 51 4.23 -2.68 -4.45
CA VAL A 51 3.23 -1.65 -4.76
C VAL A 51 2.04 -2.30 -5.43
N HIS A 52 0.89 -2.25 -4.76
CA HIS A 52 -0.38 -2.65 -5.34
C HIS A 52 -1.07 -1.45 -5.97
N LYS A 53 -1.42 -1.54 -7.25
CA LYS A 53 -2.10 -0.46 -7.99
C LYS A 53 -3.58 -0.80 -8.14
N PHE A 54 -4.46 0.14 -7.80
CA PHE A 54 -5.90 -0.03 -7.94
C PHE A 54 -6.58 1.31 -8.20
N LYS A 55 -7.83 1.26 -8.69
CA LYS A 55 -8.64 2.45 -8.97
C LYS A 55 -9.72 2.61 -7.92
N ILE A 56 -9.91 3.85 -7.47
CA ILE A 56 -11.09 4.28 -6.72
C ILE A 56 -11.76 5.35 -7.58
N HIS A 57 -13.00 5.11 -8.02
CA HIS A 57 -13.68 5.93 -9.01
C HIS A 57 -12.82 6.11 -10.27
N ASN A 58 -12.41 7.35 -10.58
CA ASN A 58 -11.60 7.69 -11.75
C ASN A 58 -10.12 7.94 -11.43
N GLN A 59 -9.67 7.70 -10.18
CA GLN A 59 -8.33 7.99 -9.72
C GLN A 59 -7.55 6.69 -9.42
N ILE A 60 -6.29 6.64 -9.89
CA ILE A 60 -5.37 5.54 -9.59
C ILE A 60 -4.66 5.81 -8.27
N TYR A 61 -4.72 4.83 -7.38
CA TYR A 61 -4.01 4.79 -6.11
C TYR A 61 -2.98 3.66 -6.07
N LEU A 62 -1.93 3.92 -5.30
CA LEU A 62 -0.79 3.03 -5.07
C LEU A 62 -0.67 2.78 -3.57
N LEU A 63 -0.73 1.51 -3.19
CA LEU A 63 -0.50 1.06 -1.82
C LEU A 63 0.87 0.40 -1.73
N ALA A 64 1.78 1.03 -0.99
CA ALA A 64 3.07 0.47 -0.64
C ALA A 64 2.94 -0.43 0.59
N TYR A 65 3.41 -1.67 0.48
CA TYR A 65 3.37 -2.64 1.56
C TYR A 65 4.59 -3.56 1.53
N GLU A 66 4.92 -4.16 2.68
CA GLU A 66 5.93 -5.23 2.77
C GLU A 66 5.32 -6.46 3.43
N PRO A 67 5.37 -7.63 2.78
CA PRO A 67 5.02 -8.88 3.41
C PRO A 67 6.17 -9.37 4.30
N ASP A 68 5.86 -9.75 5.54
CA ASP A 68 6.72 -10.53 6.41
C ASP A 68 6.21 -11.98 6.49
N PRO A 69 6.84 -12.92 5.74
CA PRO A 69 6.46 -14.32 5.74
C PRO A 69 6.65 -15.02 7.10
N LYS A 70 7.59 -14.55 7.94
CA LYS A 70 7.87 -15.15 9.25
C LYS A 70 6.75 -14.81 10.24
N ALA A 71 6.38 -13.54 10.30
CA ALA A 71 5.29 -13.07 11.17
C ALA A 71 3.89 -13.32 10.58
N LYS A 72 3.79 -13.70 9.30
CA LYS A 72 2.53 -13.73 8.52
C LYS A 72 1.81 -12.38 8.58
N THR A 73 2.59 -11.31 8.47
CA THR A 73 2.11 -9.91 8.59
C THR A 73 2.34 -9.18 7.27
N ILE A 74 1.48 -8.22 6.95
CA ILE A 74 1.73 -7.24 5.87
C ILE A 74 1.77 -5.86 6.49
N TYR A 75 2.92 -5.20 6.38
CA TYR A 75 3.10 -3.83 6.81
C TYR A 75 2.62 -2.87 5.72
N LEU A 76 1.62 -2.05 6.01
CA LEU A 76 1.06 -1.04 5.11
C LEU A 76 1.77 0.29 5.38
N TYR A 77 2.64 0.72 4.45
CA TYR A 77 3.46 1.92 4.63
C TYR A 77 2.74 3.21 4.23
N ALA A 78 2.17 3.21 3.03
CA ALA A 78 1.63 4.44 2.44
C ALA A 78 0.60 4.14 1.36
N LEU A 79 -0.38 5.05 1.25
CA LEU A 79 -1.38 5.10 0.20
C LEU A 79 -1.31 6.48 -0.48
N ALA A 80 -1.00 6.52 -1.78
CA ALA A 80 -0.86 7.77 -2.52
C ALA A 80 -1.41 7.64 -3.95
N THR A 81 -1.70 8.75 -4.61
CA THR A 81 -1.97 8.77 -6.05
C THR A 81 -0.69 8.53 -6.84
N HIS A 82 -0.81 8.17 -8.11
CA HIS A 82 0.36 7.94 -8.98
C HIS A 82 1.32 9.14 -9.03
N GLU A 83 0.80 10.37 -9.04
CA GLU A 83 1.58 11.61 -9.00
C GLU A 83 2.29 11.80 -7.65
N GLY A 84 1.55 11.76 -6.54
CA GLY A 84 2.13 11.95 -5.20
C GLY A 84 3.06 10.81 -4.76
N PHE A 85 2.97 9.63 -5.38
CA PHE A 85 3.85 8.50 -5.09
C PHE A 85 5.26 8.70 -5.64
N TYR A 86 5.42 9.22 -6.86
CA TYR A 86 6.75 9.48 -7.43
C TYR A 86 7.44 10.67 -6.74
N GLU A 87 6.70 11.72 -6.39
CA GLU A 87 7.22 12.84 -5.59
C GLU A 87 7.71 12.38 -4.20
N ALA A 88 6.97 11.46 -3.58
CA ALA A 88 7.38 10.87 -2.30
C ALA A 88 8.57 9.92 -2.44
N LEU A 89 8.65 9.14 -3.54
CA LEU A 89 9.74 8.17 -3.76
C LEU A 89 11.09 8.86 -4.00
N GLN A 90 11.10 10.02 -4.69
CA GLN A 90 12.34 10.78 -4.90
C GLN A 90 13.02 11.17 -3.59
N ARG A 91 12.26 11.40 -2.51
CA ARG A 91 12.82 11.71 -1.18
C ARG A 91 13.47 10.53 -0.46
N TYR A 92 13.25 9.29 -0.89
CA TYR A 92 13.88 8.10 -0.32
C TYR A 92 15.05 7.58 -1.16
N ILE A 93 15.30 8.18 -2.34
CA ILE A 93 16.37 7.77 -3.28
C ILE A 93 17.56 8.76 -3.24
N HIS A 94 17.54 9.75 -2.34
CA HIS A 94 18.68 10.63 -2.05
C HIS A 94 19.19 10.42 -0.62
#